data_AF-A0A931N6S0-F1
#
_entry.id   AF-A0A931N6S0-F1
#
_cell.length_a   1.000
_cell.length_b   1.000
_cell.length_c   1.000
_cell.angle_alpha   90.00
_cell.angle_beta   90.00
_cell.angle_gamma   90.00
#
_symmetry.space_group_name_H-M   'P 1'
#
loop_
_entity.id
_entity.type
_entity.pdbx_description
1 polymer ?
#
loop_
_entity_poly.entity_id
_entity_poly.type
_entity_poly.pdbx_seq_one_letter_code
_entity_poly.pdbx_strand_id
1 'polypeptide(L)'
;MQYLYHVILPSNHKHYVSIEKILNEGISYSTESNYWYGKGGKLKPKITEKLKPSNTPSWLDFKKAIGVELVQQDSSYFKFPLFTDKILIFNKEYSEQIFDQVFYEDNKYTFEEALDFDTGQSIEHWILHYWRSMTTLEAYLLTKPYQKPEVLIFESVPKDIIQVCEE
;
A
#
# COMPACT_ATOMS: atom_id res chain seq x y z
N MET A 1 -9.55 -12.05 17.32
CA MET A 1 -9.33 -12.37 15.90
C MET A 1 -9.03 -11.06 15.18
N GLN A 2 -7.88 -10.95 14.49
CA GLN A 2 -7.50 -9.74 13.77
C GLN A 2 -8.20 -9.71 12.41
N TYR A 3 -8.80 -8.57 12.07
CA TYR A 3 -9.39 -8.31 10.76
C TYR A 3 -8.56 -7.28 9.99
N LEU A 4 -8.70 -7.33 8.67
CA LEU A 4 -8.14 -6.37 7.72
C LEU A 4 -9.29 -5.76 6.92
N TYR A 5 -9.09 -4.51 6.50
CA TYR A 5 -10.11 -3.71 5.85
C TYR A 5 -9.59 -3.21 4.50
N HIS A 6 -10.41 -3.29 3.46
CA HIS A 6 -10.07 -2.81 2.13
C HIS A 6 -11.16 -1.86 1.64
N VAL A 7 -10.79 -0.66 1.22
CA VAL A 7 -11.74 0.41 0.87
C VAL A 7 -12.57 0.04 -0.37
N ILE A 8 -13.84 0.41 -0.38
CA ILE A 8 -14.65 0.42 -1.61
C ILE A 8 -14.63 1.84 -2.15
N LEU A 9 -14.02 2.03 -3.33
CA LEU A 9 -13.95 3.35 -3.94
C LEU A 9 -15.30 3.73 -4.57
N PRO A 10 -15.60 5.04 -4.71
CA PRO A 10 -16.77 5.47 -5.44
C PRO A 10 -16.77 5.01 -6.90
N SER A 11 -17.95 4.75 -7.47
CA SER A 11 -18.09 4.20 -8.83
C SER A 11 -17.53 5.08 -9.95
N ASN A 12 -17.36 6.38 -9.70
CA ASN A 12 -16.74 7.34 -10.61
C ASN A 12 -15.19 7.37 -10.52
N HIS A 13 -14.59 6.62 -9.59
CA HIS A 13 -13.15 6.59 -9.41
C HIS A 13 -12.48 5.64 -10.42
N LYS A 14 -11.34 6.05 -10.99
CA LYS A 14 -10.61 5.28 -12.03
C LYS A 14 -10.14 3.89 -11.60
N HIS A 15 -10.04 3.67 -10.28
CA HIS A 15 -9.65 2.38 -9.67
C HIS A 15 -10.84 1.65 -9.03
N TYR A 16 -12.07 2.07 -9.32
CA TYR A 16 -13.25 1.38 -8.84
C TYR A 16 -13.34 -0.04 -9.39
N VAL A 17 -13.66 -0.99 -8.51
CA VAL A 17 -14.02 -2.35 -8.86
C VAL A 17 -15.35 -2.65 -8.19
N SER A 18 -16.29 -3.23 -8.94
CA SER A 18 -17.62 -3.54 -8.40
C SER A 18 -17.56 -4.57 -7.28
N ILE A 19 -18.47 -4.42 -6.31
CA ILE A 19 -18.65 -5.37 -5.21
C ILE A 19 -18.87 -6.80 -5.76
N GLU A 20 -19.71 -6.95 -6.78
CA GLU A 20 -19.95 -8.23 -7.44
C GLU A 20 -18.66 -8.89 -7.93
N LYS A 21 -17.78 -8.11 -8.58
CA LYS A 21 -16.51 -8.63 -9.09
C LYS A 21 -15.61 -9.09 -7.94
N ILE A 22 -15.51 -8.32 -6.86
CA ILE A 22 -14.75 -8.69 -5.66
C ILE A 22 -15.30 -9.98 -5.03
N LEU A 23 -16.62 -10.10 -4.90
CA LEU A 23 -17.24 -11.29 -4.30
C LEU A 23 -17.13 -12.53 -5.19
N ASN A 24 -16.94 -12.36 -6.51
CA ASN A 24 -16.77 -13.48 -7.45
C ASN A 24 -15.31 -13.92 -7.60
N GLU A 25 -14.36 -12.98 -7.54
CA GLU A 25 -12.94 -13.20 -7.88
C GLU A 25 -11.99 -13.10 -6.68
N GLY A 26 -12.39 -12.42 -5.60
CA GLY A 26 -11.52 -12.03 -4.50
C GLY A 26 -10.80 -10.71 -4.75
N ILE A 27 -9.93 -10.31 -3.81
CA ILE A 27 -9.10 -9.10 -3.93
C ILE A 27 -7.71 -9.51 -4.37
N SER A 28 -7.26 -8.98 -5.50
CA SER A 28 -5.96 -9.24 -6.12
C SER A 28 -5.39 -7.93 -6.65
N TYR A 29 -4.15 -7.93 -7.14
CA TYR A 29 -3.57 -6.74 -7.78
C TYR A 29 -4.41 -6.20 -8.97
N SER A 30 -5.23 -7.03 -9.60
CA SER A 30 -6.10 -6.66 -10.73
C SER A 30 -7.53 -6.33 -10.33
N THR A 31 -7.92 -6.64 -9.09
CA THR A 31 -9.28 -6.42 -8.58
C THR A 31 -9.32 -5.53 -7.35
N GLU A 32 -8.19 -5.09 -6.81
CA GLU A 32 -8.16 -4.16 -5.70
C GLU A 32 -8.76 -2.78 -6.03
N SER A 33 -9.45 -2.22 -5.04
CA SER A 33 -9.84 -0.83 -4.98
C SER A 33 -8.84 -0.10 -4.09
N ASN A 34 -7.92 0.66 -4.68
CA ASN A 34 -6.86 1.33 -3.90
C ASN A 34 -6.83 2.85 -4.09
N TYR A 35 -6.61 3.56 -2.98
CA TYR A 35 -6.54 5.02 -2.94
C TYR A 35 -5.16 5.52 -3.38
N TRP A 36 -5.01 6.83 -3.56
CA TRP A 36 -3.72 7.48 -3.79
C TRP A 36 -2.78 7.32 -2.58
N TYR A 37 -1.46 7.42 -2.82
CA TYR A 37 -0.39 7.33 -1.79
C TYR A 37 -0.30 5.98 -1.08
N GLY A 38 -0.27 4.90 -1.85
CA GLY A 38 0.00 3.54 -1.36
C GLY A 38 1.05 2.83 -2.22
N LYS A 39 1.80 1.92 -1.60
CA LYS A 39 2.84 1.08 -2.21
C LYS A 39 4.01 1.90 -2.74
N GLY A 40 4.67 2.66 -1.87
CA GLY A 40 5.83 3.49 -2.24
C GLY A 40 6.89 2.70 -3.04
N GLY A 41 7.07 1.42 -2.72
CA GLY A 41 7.96 0.52 -3.46
C GLY A 41 7.62 0.32 -4.96
N LYS A 42 6.39 0.62 -5.40
CA LYS A 42 5.95 0.50 -6.81
C LYS A 42 6.33 1.69 -7.68
N LEU A 43 6.62 2.86 -7.10
CA LEU A 43 6.71 4.13 -7.85
C LEU A 43 7.96 4.23 -8.74
N LYS A 44 9.14 3.86 -8.22
CA LYS A 44 10.39 3.76 -8.99
C LYS A 44 10.98 2.34 -8.89
N PRO A 45 10.39 1.33 -9.56
CA PRO A 45 10.68 -0.08 -9.30
C PRO A 45 12.15 -0.48 -9.54
N LYS A 46 12.83 0.19 -10.48
CA LYS A 46 14.27 -0.04 -10.72
C LYS A 46 15.13 0.38 -9.52
N ILE A 47 14.81 1.51 -8.91
CA ILE A 47 15.53 2.05 -7.74
C ILE A 47 15.17 1.22 -6.50
N THR A 48 13.87 0.92 -6.32
CA THR A 48 13.38 0.05 -5.25
C THR A 48 14.11 -1.30 -5.24
N GLU A 49 14.22 -1.97 -6.39
CA GLU A 49 14.88 -3.28 -6.47
C GLU A 49 16.39 -3.18 -6.23
N LYS A 50 17.05 -2.12 -6.75
CA LYS A 50 18.48 -1.89 -6.53
C LYS A 50 18.83 -1.70 -5.05
N LEU A 51 17.94 -1.08 -4.28
CA LEU A 51 18.14 -0.76 -2.87
C LEU A 51 17.53 -1.82 -1.92
N LYS A 52 17.01 -2.92 -2.47
CA LYS A 52 16.35 -3.99 -1.72
C LYS A 52 17.32 -4.66 -0.73
N PRO A 53 16.96 -4.75 0.57
CA PRO A 53 17.75 -5.48 1.55
C PRO A 53 17.88 -6.96 1.21
N SER A 54 19.03 -7.57 1.51
CA SER A 54 19.30 -8.99 1.19
C SER A 54 18.42 -9.98 1.97
N ASN A 55 17.85 -9.58 3.10
CA ASN A 55 16.95 -10.37 3.93
C ASN A 55 15.47 -10.22 3.54
N THR A 56 15.18 -9.53 2.43
CA THR A 56 13.81 -9.35 1.95
C THR A 56 13.21 -10.70 1.48
N PRO A 57 11.97 -11.04 1.87
CA PRO A 57 11.34 -12.28 1.41
C PRO A 57 11.28 -12.39 -0.12
N SER A 58 11.55 -13.60 -0.65
CA SER A 58 11.59 -13.84 -2.10
C SER A 58 10.24 -13.69 -2.80
N TRP A 59 9.13 -13.85 -2.06
CA TRP A 59 7.77 -13.66 -2.56
C TRP A 59 7.34 -12.19 -2.63
N LEU A 60 8.13 -11.26 -2.07
CA LEU A 60 7.80 -9.84 -2.06
C LEU A 60 7.86 -9.27 -3.49
N ASP A 61 6.70 -8.89 -4.01
CA ASP A 61 6.53 -8.19 -5.27
C ASP A 61 5.55 -7.02 -5.12
N PHE A 62 6.06 -5.78 -5.10
CA PHE A 62 5.23 -4.57 -4.98
C PHE A 62 4.24 -4.39 -6.14
N LYS A 63 4.45 -5.05 -7.29
CA LYS A 63 3.46 -5.02 -8.38
C LYS A 63 2.20 -5.81 -8.04
N LYS A 64 2.32 -6.78 -7.13
CA LYS A 64 1.23 -7.67 -6.70
C LYS A 64 0.70 -7.37 -5.30
N ALA A 65 1.36 -6.47 -4.57
CA ALA A 65 0.91 -6.03 -3.25
C ALA A 65 -0.54 -5.53 -3.31
N ILE A 66 -1.29 -5.69 -2.22
CA ILE A 66 -2.65 -5.20 -2.02
C ILE A 66 -2.63 -4.32 -0.76
N GLY A 67 -3.11 -3.09 -0.87
CA GLY A 67 -3.18 -2.17 0.27
C GLY A 67 -4.42 -2.45 1.11
N VAL A 68 -4.24 -2.54 2.44
CA VAL A 68 -5.32 -2.74 3.40
C VAL A 68 -5.10 -1.86 4.63
N GLU A 69 -6.08 -1.82 5.51
CA GLU A 69 -6.06 -1.04 6.75
C GLU A 69 -6.24 -1.96 7.96
N LEU A 70 -5.66 -1.55 9.10
CA LEU A 70 -5.82 -2.24 10.39
C LEU A 70 -7.04 -1.77 11.17
N VAL A 71 -7.64 -0.66 10.74
CA VAL A 71 -8.80 -0.03 11.37
C VAL A 71 -9.96 0.02 10.41
N GLN A 72 -11.16 -0.03 10.98
CA GLN A 72 -12.41 0.14 10.24
C GLN A 72 -12.42 1.49 9.51
N GLN A 73 -13.02 1.51 8.33
CA GLN A 73 -13.19 2.72 7.53
C GLN A 73 -14.55 3.34 7.80
N ASP A 74 -14.64 4.66 7.66
CA ASP A 74 -15.91 5.39 7.84
C ASP A 74 -16.86 5.16 6.65
N SER A 75 -16.33 5.00 5.44
CA SER A 75 -17.10 4.68 4.23
C SER A 75 -17.22 3.17 4.00
N SER A 76 -18.14 2.70 3.14
CA SER A 76 -18.25 1.28 2.76
C SER A 76 -16.90 0.61 2.48
N TYR A 77 -16.71 -0.60 3.00
CA TYR A 77 -15.45 -1.33 2.94
C TYR A 77 -15.66 -2.85 2.87
N PHE A 78 -14.65 -3.56 2.40
CA PHE A 78 -14.54 -5.00 2.57
C PHE A 78 -13.79 -5.32 3.87
N LYS A 79 -14.24 -6.37 4.55
CA LYS A 79 -13.65 -6.89 5.78
C LYS A 79 -13.35 -8.37 5.62
N PHE A 80 -12.19 -8.81 6.09
CA PHE A 80 -11.80 -10.23 6.08
C PHE A 80 -10.84 -10.53 7.23
N PRO A 81 -10.85 -11.76 7.79
CA PRO A 81 -9.91 -12.16 8.82
C PRO A 81 -8.49 -12.25 8.25
N LEU A 82 -7.49 -12.14 9.13
CA LEU A 82 -6.12 -12.49 8.79
C LEU A 82 -6.06 -13.94 8.28
N PHE A 83 -5.51 -14.15 7.08
CA PHE A 83 -5.50 -15.46 6.39
C PHE A 83 -4.11 -15.88 5.87
N THR A 84 -3.12 -14.97 5.92
CA THR A 84 -1.76 -15.20 5.41
C THR A 84 -0.73 -14.47 6.27
N ASP A 85 0.49 -14.97 6.29
CA ASP A 85 1.67 -14.36 6.89
C ASP A 85 2.45 -13.48 5.89
N LYS A 86 2.08 -13.46 4.61
CA LYS A 86 2.67 -12.63 3.56
C LYS A 86 2.19 -11.18 3.63
N ILE A 87 2.27 -10.60 4.83
CA ILE A 87 1.90 -9.24 5.14
C ILE A 87 3.11 -8.51 5.70
N LEU A 88 3.45 -7.40 5.07
CA LEU A 88 4.49 -6.51 5.56
C LEU A 88 3.90 -5.13 5.81
N ILE A 89 4.42 -4.49 6.85
CA ILE A 89 4.05 -3.15 7.25
C ILE A 89 5.23 -2.24 6.95
N PHE A 90 4.93 -1.10 6.33
CA PHE A 90 5.88 -0.03 6.05
C PHE A 90 5.41 1.26 6.70
N ASN A 91 6.30 2.24 6.88
CA ASN A 91 5.90 3.56 7.31
C ASN A 91 5.28 4.33 6.11
N LYS A 92 3.99 4.65 6.21
CA LYS A 92 3.24 5.36 5.16
C LYS A 92 3.79 6.75 4.90
N GLU A 93 4.36 7.41 5.91
CA GLU A 93 4.99 8.73 5.72
C GLU A 93 6.11 8.67 4.69
N TYR A 94 6.92 7.60 4.69
CA TYR A 94 7.94 7.43 3.65
C TYR A 94 7.34 7.12 2.28
N SER A 95 6.20 6.42 2.22
CA SER A 95 5.46 6.20 0.97
C SER A 95 4.98 7.52 0.37
N GLU A 96 4.45 8.41 1.22
CA GLU A 96 4.04 9.78 0.86
C GLU A 96 5.24 10.60 0.35
N GLN A 97 6.37 10.60 1.07
CA GLN A 97 7.60 11.29 0.62
C GLN A 97 8.15 10.75 -0.72
N ILE A 98 8.11 9.44 -0.94
CA ILE A 98 8.49 8.84 -2.23
C ILE A 98 7.57 9.40 -3.33
N PHE A 99 6.25 9.47 -3.10
CA PHE A 99 5.32 9.99 -4.08
C PHE A 99 5.61 11.45 -4.43
N ASP A 100 5.75 12.30 -3.42
CA ASP A 100 6.02 13.74 -3.61
C ASP A 100 7.33 13.94 -4.37
N GLN A 101 8.40 13.25 -3.95
CA GLN A 101 9.70 13.37 -4.61
C GLN A 101 9.68 12.86 -6.05
N VAL A 102 8.94 11.78 -6.35
CA VAL A 102 8.76 11.31 -7.72
C VAL A 102 8.00 12.33 -8.56
N PHE A 103 6.95 12.93 -8.00
CA PHE A 103 6.20 13.97 -8.70
C PHE A 103 7.12 15.16 -9.00
N TYR A 104 7.86 15.67 -8.03
CA TYR A 104 8.83 16.74 -8.23
C TYR A 104 9.87 16.38 -9.30
N GLU A 105 10.56 15.26 -9.18
CA GLU A 105 11.63 14.89 -10.12
C GLU A 105 11.15 14.73 -11.56
N ASP A 106 9.95 14.18 -11.75
CA ASP A 106 9.37 13.95 -13.08
C ASP A 106 8.77 15.23 -13.70
N ASN A 107 8.48 16.26 -12.90
CA ASN A 107 7.67 17.40 -13.33
C ASN A 107 8.27 18.80 -13.09
N LYS A 108 9.37 18.94 -12.34
CA LYS A 108 9.97 20.24 -11.96
C LYS A 108 10.38 21.17 -13.10
N TYR A 109 10.44 20.68 -14.34
CA TYR A 109 10.73 21.48 -15.53
C TYR A 109 9.50 21.74 -16.41
N THR A 110 8.33 21.25 -16.00
CA THR A 110 7.08 21.28 -16.77
C THR A 110 5.98 22.05 -16.05
N PHE A 111 5.85 21.85 -14.73
CA PHE A 111 4.82 22.47 -13.89
C PHE A 111 5.49 23.20 -12.73
N GLU A 112 5.13 24.46 -12.50
CA GLU A 112 5.70 25.26 -11.39
C GLU A 112 5.28 24.67 -10.04
N GLU A 113 4.06 24.16 -9.97
CA GLU A 113 3.49 23.48 -8.80
C GLU A 113 4.29 22.25 -8.37
N ALA A 114 5.10 21.66 -9.27
CA ALA A 114 5.95 20.53 -8.92
C ALA A 114 6.99 20.91 -7.86
N LEU A 115 7.41 22.18 -7.77
CA LEU A 115 8.35 22.65 -6.77
C LEU A 115 7.80 22.53 -5.34
N ASP A 116 6.48 22.56 -5.15
CA ASP A 116 5.83 22.39 -3.84
C ASP A 116 5.96 20.95 -3.31
N PHE A 117 6.38 20.00 -4.17
CA PHE A 117 6.58 18.60 -3.84
C PHE A 117 8.06 18.23 -3.67
N ASP A 118 8.98 19.21 -3.72
CA ASP A 118 10.39 18.96 -3.41
C ASP A 118 10.53 18.63 -1.92
N THR A 119 10.88 17.38 -1.64
CA THR A 119 11.08 16.89 -0.27
C THR A 119 12.43 17.30 0.32
N GLY A 120 13.30 17.90 -0.50
CA GLY A 120 14.68 18.26 -0.13
C GLY A 120 15.64 17.06 -0.03
N GLN A 121 15.19 15.86 -0.37
CA GLN A 121 15.98 14.62 -0.37
C GLN A 121 15.86 13.89 -1.71
N SER A 122 16.81 13.00 -2.02
CA SER A 122 16.70 12.20 -3.24
C SER A 122 15.68 11.07 -3.11
N ILE A 123 15.18 10.58 -4.24
CA ILE A 123 14.30 9.41 -4.24
C ILE A 123 14.95 8.15 -3.61
N GLU A 124 16.26 7.94 -3.79
CA GLU A 124 17.00 6.85 -3.15
C GLU A 124 17.00 6.96 -1.62
N HIS A 125 17.08 8.18 -1.08
CA HIS A 125 17.02 8.41 0.36
C HIS A 125 15.69 7.88 0.91
N TRP A 126 14.56 8.31 0.34
CA TRP A 126 13.25 7.87 0.81
C TRP A 126 13.00 6.40 0.61
N ILE A 127 13.44 5.82 -0.52
CA ILE A 127 13.32 4.37 -0.76
C ILE A 127 14.13 3.57 0.27
N LEU A 128 15.33 4.02 0.67
CA LEU A 128 16.10 3.38 1.74
C LEU A 128 15.38 3.42 3.09
N HIS A 129 14.80 4.57 3.44
CA HIS A 129 14.02 4.72 4.67
C HIS A 129 12.76 3.85 4.67
N TYR A 130 12.07 3.81 3.54
CA TYR A 130 10.92 2.94 3.33
C TYR A 130 11.30 1.46 3.50
N TRP A 131 12.37 0.99 2.87
CA TRP A 131 12.88 -0.37 3.08
C TRP A 131 13.25 -0.68 4.53
N ARG A 132 13.92 0.26 5.22
CA ARG A 132 14.30 0.12 6.63
C ARG A 132 13.10 0.07 7.58
N SER A 133 11.96 0.64 7.18
CA SER A 133 10.72 0.62 7.97
C SER A 133 9.94 -0.70 7.87
N MET A 134 10.34 -1.60 6.96
CA MET A 134 9.69 -2.88 6.73
C MET A 134 9.70 -3.74 7.99
N THR A 135 8.52 -4.19 8.42
CA THR A 135 8.36 -5.11 9.55
C THR A 135 7.21 -6.09 9.27
N THR A 136 7.14 -7.19 10.03
CA THR A 136 5.99 -8.10 10.00
C THR A 136 4.79 -7.47 10.71
N LEU A 137 3.58 -7.93 10.38
CA LEU A 137 2.36 -7.51 11.08
C LEU A 137 2.45 -7.79 12.58
N GLU A 138 2.94 -8.97 12.97
CA GLU A 138 3.10 -9.35 14.39
C GLU A 138 4.02 -8.37 15.13
N ALA A 139 5.21 -8.11 14.60
CA ALA A 139 6.17 -7.20 15.22
C ALA A 139 5.64 -5.76 15.27
N TYR A 140 4.90 -5.33 14.24
CA TYR A 140 4.25 -4.03 14.23
C TYR A 140 3.20 -3.90 15.33
N LEU A 141 2.33 -4.90 15.50
CA LEU A 141 1.28 -4.86 16.53
C LEU A 141 1.86 -4.83 17.95
N LEU A 142 3.04 -5.43 18.16
CA LEU A 142 3.76 -5.42 19.44
C LEU A 142 4.44 -4.08 19.75
N THR A 143 5.09 -3.47 18.76
CA THR A 143 5.99 -2.33 19.00
C THR A 143 5.47 -1.00 18.48
N LYS A 144 4.60 -1.00 17.48
CA LYS A 144 4.02 0.18 16.79
C LYS A 144 5.06 1.28 16.53
N PRO A 145 6.13 0.97 15.77
CA PRO A 145 7.30 1.85 15.62
C PRO A 145 7.02 3.17 14.89
N TYR A 146 5.85 3.31 14.26
CA TYR A 146 5.38 4.52 13.59
C TYR A 146 3.85 4.60 13.67
N GLN A 147 3.29 5.80 13.51
CA GLN A 147 1.86 6.06 13.71
C GLN A 147 1.00 5.70 12.50
N LYS A 148 1.52 5.92 11.28
CA LYS A 148 0.81 5.69 10.02
C LYS A 148 1.37 4.45 9.31
N PRO A 149 0.78 3.27 9.49
CA PRO A 149 1.21 2.08 8.78
C PRO A 149 0.70 2.09 7.34
N GLU A 150 1.53 1.62 6.42
CA GLU A 150 1.11 1.11 5.14
C GLU A 150 1.13 -0.42 5.22
N VAL A 151 -0.06 -1.05 5.17
CA VAL A 151 -0.22 -2.49 5.34
C VAL A 151 -0.37 -3.12 3.96
N LEU A 152 0.57 -3.97 3.59
CA LEU A 152 0.60 -4.61 2.27
C LEU A 152 0.48 -6.11 2.39
N ILE A 153 -0.52 -6.70 1.73
CA ILE A 153 -0.66 -8.14 1.54
C ILE A 153 -0.03 -8.51 0.19
N PHE A 154 0.83 -9.52 0.15
CA PHE A 154 1.50 -10.00 -1.06
C PHE A 154 0.89 -11.32 -1.59
N GLU A 155 -0.39 -11.53 -1.27
CA GLU A 155 -1.18 -12.69 -1.64
C GLU A 155 -2.64 -12.28 -1.86
N SER A 156 -3.30 -12.87 -2.86
CA SER A 156 -4.70 -12.55 -3.16
C SER A 156 -5.61 -12.97 -2.00
N VAL A 157 -6.55 -12.11 -1.64
CA VAL A 157 -7.59 -12.36 -0.64
C VAL A 157 -8.65 -13.28 -1.26
N PRO A 158 -8.89 -14.48 -0.70
CA PRO A 158 -9.91 -15.38 -1.20
C PRO A 158 -11.31 -14.76 -1.07
N LYS A 159 -12.15 -14.95 -2.08
CA LYS A 159 -13.53 -14.42 -2.07
C LYS A 159 -14.37 -14.94 -0.90
N ASP A 160 -14.16 -16.19 -0.48
CA ASP A 160 -15.00 -16.87 0.50
C ASP A 160 -14.86 -16.30 1.92
N ILE A 161 -13.84 -15.46 2.16
CA ILE A 161 -13.58 -14.84 3.46
C ILE A 161 -13.94 -13.34 3.49
N ILE A 162 -14.40 -12.78 2.37
CA ILE A 162 -14.70 -11.37 2.23
C ILE A 162 -16.14 -11.09 2.67
N GLN A 163 -16.29 -10.06 3.52
CA GLN A 163 -17.57 -9.50 3.93
C GLN A 163 -17.67 -8.06 3.44
N VAL A 164 -18.82 -7.68 2.89
CA VAL A 164 -19.12 -6.29 2.58
C VAL A 164 -19.69 -5.62 3.83
N CYS A 165 -19.20 -4.43 4.15
CA CYS A 165 -19.75 -3.58 5.19
C CYS A 165 -20.14 -2.26 4.54
N GLU A 166 -21.44 -1.97 4.56
CA GLU A 166 -22.03 -0.73 4.07
C GLU A 166 -22.49 0.09 5.29
N GLU A 167 -22.50 1.42 5.17
CA GLU A 167 -23.16 2.30 6.15
C GLU A 167 -24.68 2.08 6.18
#